data_AF-A0A7J9BCX2-F1
#
_entry.id   AF-A0A7J9BCX2-F1
#
_cell.length_a   1.000
_cell.length_b   1.000
_cell.length_c   1.000
_cell.angle_alpha   90.00
_cell.angle_beta   90.00
_cell.angle_gamma   90.00
#
_symmetry.space_group_name_H-M   'P 1'
#
loop_
_entity.id
_entity.type
_entity.pdbx_description
1 polymer ?
#
loop_
_entity_poly.entity_id
_entity_poly.type
_entity_poly.pdbx_seq_one_letter_code
_entity_poly.pdbx_strand_id
1 'polypeptide(L)'
;MAWCVQPRLSPEQSCWGYKEVFNSIRSLVDVGGRTGGLISNIVKAYPHIKGVNFDLPYVVLTTLAYNRVCHVGGDMFHVISNVD
;
A
#
# COMPACT_ATOMS: atom_id res chain seq x y z
N MET A 1 2.59 -8.09 0.00
CA MET A 1 2.09 -7.88 1.39
C MET A 1 1.95 -6.39 1.59
N ALA A 2 0.75 -5.88 1.84
CA ALA A 2 0.57 -4.44 2.07
C ALA A 2 0.97 -4.11 3.52
N TRP A 3 1.95 -3.24 3.70
CA TRP A 3 2.38 -2.81 5.03
C TRP A 3 1.62 -1.53 5.40
N CYS A 4 0.84 -1.60 6.47
CA CYS A 4 0.11 -0.46 7.02
C CYS A 4 0.93 0.14 8.15
N VAL A 5 1.35 1.40 8.02
CA VAL A 5 2.04 2.12 9.10
C VAL A 5 0.96 2.66 10.04
N GLN A 6 0.74 2.00 11.18
CA GLN A 6 -0.16 2.41 12.26
C GLN A 6 0.57 2.32 13.61
N PRO A 7 0.23 3.14 14.63
CA PRO A 7 0.73 2.95 15.97
C PRO A 7 0.10 1.69 16.60
N ARG A 8 0.96 0.84 17.17
CA ARG A 8 0.73 -0.36 18.00
C ARG A 8 -0.74 -0.75 18.28
N LEU A 9 -1.20 -1.86 17.70
CA LEU A 9 -2.49 -2.50 17.98
C LEU A 9 -2.32 -3.73 18.90
N SER A 10 -3.26 -3.92 19.83
CA SER A 10 -3.32 -5.02 20.81
C SER A 10 -3.72 -6.37 20.16
N PRO A 11 -3.46 -7.52 20.81
CA PRO A 11 -3.56 -8.85 20.19
C PRO A 11 -4.98 -9.34 19.84
N GLU A 12 -6.04 -8.59 20.12
CA GLU A 12 -7.43 -9.10 20.12
C GLU A 12 -8.22 -8.90 18.82
N GLN A 13 -7.59 -8.46 17.72
CA GLN A 13 -8.30 -8.07 16.48
C GLN A 13 -8.28 -9.15 15.36
N SER A 14 -8.42 -10.43 15.71
CA SER A 14 -8.36 -11.53 14.73
C SER A 14 -9.58 -11.65 13.79
N CYS A 15 -10.67 -10.94 14.04
CA CYS A 15 -11.93 -11.05 13.25
C CYS A 15 -12.41 -9.72 12.69
N TRP A 16 -11.53 -8.73 12.45
CA TRP A 16 -11.99 -7.48 11.85
C TRP A 16 -12.32 -7.68 10.37
N GLY A 17 -13.52 -7.28 9.95
CA GLY A 17 -13.86 -7.24 8.54
C GLY A 17 -12.97 -6.24 7.81
N TYR A 18 -12.38 -6.66 6.68
CA TYR A 18 -11.44 -5.84 5.89
C TYR A 18 -11.94 -4.41 5.59
N LYS A 19 -13.26 -4.20 5.51
CA LYS A 19 -13.88 -2.88 5.33
C LYS A 19 -13.55 -1.90 6.45
N GLU A 20 -13.61 -2.35 7.71
CA GLU A 20 -13.35 -1.49 8.87
C GLU A 20 -11.88 -1.08 8.95
N VAL A 21 -10.99 -1.99 8.54
CA VAL A 21 -9.57 -1.66 8.37
C VAL A 21 -9.43 -0.52 7.35
N PHE A 22 -9.99 -0.63 6.16
CA PHE A 22 -9.88 0.45 5.17
C PHE A 22 -10.56 1.76 5.60
N ASN A 23 -11.65 1.70 6.37
CA ASN A 23 -12.29 2.88 6.94
C ASN A 23 -11.41 3.61 7.99
N SER A 24 -10.55 2.88 8.70
CA SER A 24 -9.72 3.45 9.78
C SER A 24 -8.35 3.97 9.33
N ILE A 25 -7.85 3.58 8.17
CA ILE A 25 -6.54 4.00 7.67
C ILE A 25 -6.60 5.23 6.75
N ARG A 26 -5.50 6.00 6.67
CA ARG A 26 -5.37 7.15 5.76
C ARG A 26 -4.41 6.94 4.60
N SER A 27 -3.55 5.92 4.69
CA SER A 27 -2.55 5.62 3.68
C SER A 27 -2.33 4.12 3.58
N LEU A 28 -2.10 3.65 2.35
CA LEU A 28 -1.85 2.24 2.06
C LEU A 28 -0.71 2.10 1.05
N VAL A 29 0.23 1.20 1.34
CA VAL A 29 1.34 0.87 0.44
C VAL A 29 1.11 -0.54 -0.12
N ASP A 30 1.04 -0.65 -1.43
CA ASP A 30 0.96 -1.89 -2.19
C ASP A 30 2.35 -2.26 -2.72
N VAL A 31 3.00 -3.21 -2.05
CA VAL A 31 4.37 -3.66 -2.36
C VAL A 31 4.30 -4.83 -3.34
N GLY A 32 4.97 -4.69 -4.49
CA GLY A 32 4.88 -5.61 -5.62
C GLY A 32 3.58 -5.44 -6.42
N GLY A 33 2.98 -4.25 -6.37
CA GLY A 33 1.67 -3.95 -6.97
C GLY A 33 1.68 -3.83 -8.49
N ARG A 34 2.84 -4.01 -9.14
CA ARG A 34 3.06 -3.95 -10.59
C ARG A 34 2.53 -2.65 -11.18
N THR A 35 1.47 -2.73 -11.98
CA THR A 35 0.85 -1.57 -12.61
C THR A 35 0.05 -0.70 -11.65
N GLY A 36 -0.18 -1.14 -10.41
CA GLY A 36 -0.93 -0.39 -9.40
C GLY A 36 -2.46 -0.51 -9.54
N GLY A 37 -2.96 -1.50 -10.28
CA GLY A 37 -4.40 -1.70 -10.50
C GLY A 37 -5.19 -1.97 -9.21
N LEU A 38 -4.62 -2.74 -8.28
CA LEU A 38 -5.25 -3.04 -7.00
C LEU A 38 -5.38 -1.77 -6.15
N ILE A 39 -4.28 -1.08 -5.88
CA ILE A 39 -4.29 0.15 -5.07
C ILE A 39 -5.18 1.24 -5.71
N SER A 40 -5.23 1.33 -7.05
CA SER A 40 -6.14 2.21 -7.78
C SER A 40 -7.61 1.92 -7.47
N ASN A 41 -8.00 0.64 -7.42
CA ASN A 41 -9.37 0.27 -7.06
C ASN A 41 -9.68 0.57 -5.59
N ILE A 42 -8.73 0.37 -4.69
CA ILE A 42 -8.90 0.67 -3.26
C ILE A 42 -9.10 2.18 -3.04
N VAL A 43 -8.27 3.06 -3.61
CA VAL A 43 -8.41 4.53 -3.43
C VAL A 43 -9.61 5.12 -4.18
N LYS A 44 -10.18 4.39 -5.15
CA LYS A 44 -11.47 4.72 -5.75
C LYS A 44 -12.63 4.39 -4.82
N ALA A 45 -12.59 3.22 -4.16
CA ALA A 45 -13.61 2.80 -3.20
C ALA A 45 -13.55 3.58 -1.87
N TYR A 46 -12.35 3.99 -1.45
CA TYR A 46 -12.09 4.71 -0.20
C TYR A 46 -11.31 6.01 -0.48
N PRO A 47 -11.99 7.09 -0.90
CA PRO A 47 -11.33 8.33 -1.35
C PRO A 47 -10.49 9.05 -0.29
N HIS A 48 -10.69 8.74 0.99
CA HIS A 48 -9.88 9.26 2.11
C HIS A 48 -8.48 8.63 2.20
N ILE A 49 -8.26 7.50 1.53
CA ILE A 49 -6.98 6.79 1.52
C ILE A 49 -6.09 7.36 0.40
N LYS A 50 -4.83 7.67 0.75
CA LYS A 50 -3.75 7.90 -0.22
C LYS A 50 -3.02 6.60 -0.52
N GLY A 51 -2.88 6.26 -1.79
CA GLY A 51 -2.24 5.03 -2.24
C GLY A 51 -0.79 5.24 -2.63
N VAL A 52 0.07 4.29 -2.30
CA VAL A 52 1.42 4.18 -2.85
C VAL A 52 1.56 2.81 -3.50
N ASN A 53 1.87 2.77 -4.79
CA ASN A 53 2.30 1.56 -5.48
C ASN A 53 3.82 1.50 -5.44
N PHE A 54 4.37 0.49 -4.79
CA PHE A 54 5.82 0.26 -4.70
C PHE A 54 6.21 -1.00 -5.46
N ASP A 55 7.13 -0.88 -6.40
CA ASP A 55 7.64 -2.00 -7.19
C ASP A 55 9.07 -1.69 -7.68
N LEU A 56 9.67 -2.61 -8.42
CA LEU A 56 10.99 -2.40 -9.02
C LEU A 56 10.97 -1.19 -9.96
N PRO A 57 12.05 -0.39 -10.02
CA PRO A 57 12.06 0.86 -10.80
C PRO A 57 11.61 0.70 -12.25
N TYR A 58 12.04 -0.37 -12.92
CA TYR A 58 11.67 -0.64 -14.31
C TYR A 58 10.19 -0.99 -14.49
N VAL A 59 9.54 -1.55 -13.47
CA VAL A 59 8.11 -1.85 -13.49
C VAL A 59 7.34 -0.54 -13.38
N VAL A 60 7.72 0.30 -12.41
CA VAL A 60 7.04 1.56 -12.08
C VAL A 60 7.08 2.56 -13.25
N LEU A 61 8.17 2.60 -14.03
CA LEU A 61 8.31 3.46 -15.21
C LEU A 61 7.26 3.23 -16.31
N THR A 62 6.65 2.04 -16.35
CA THR A 62 5.66 1.66 -17.39
C THR A 62 4.21 1.82 -16.93
N THR A 63 3.99 2.35 -15.73
CA THR A 63 2.68 2.38 -15.10
C THR A 63 1.86 3.61 -15.50
N LEU A 64 0.55 3.43 -15.60
CA LEU A 64 -0.37 4.53 -15.84
C LEU A 64 -0.51 5.38 -14.58
N ALA A 65 -0.63 6.70 -14.76
CA ALA A 65 -0.96 7.59 -13.65
C ALA A 65 -2.39 7.33 -13.16
N TYR A 66 -2.54 6.98 -11.89
CA TYR A 66 -3.83 6.93 -11.22
C TYR A 66 -3.97 8.09 -10.25
N ASN A 67 -5.13 8.75 -10.28
CA ASN A 67 -5.43 9.80 -9.31
C ASN A 67 -5.33 9.25 -7.87
N ARG A 68 -4.65 10.00 -6.99
CA ARG A 68 -4.37 9.63 -5.59
C ARG A 68 -3.49 8.40 -5.38
N VAL A 69 -2.79 7.93 -6.42
CA VAL A 69 -1.76 6.89 -6.32
C VAL A 69 -0.40 7.48 -6.67
N CYS A 70 0.56 7.35 -5.75
CA CYS A 70 1.97 7.65 -6.01
C CYS A 70 2.71 6.36 -6.37
N HIS A 71 3.50 6.41 -7.43
CA HIS A 71 4.26 5.28 -7.95
C HIS A 71 5.73 5.43 -7.54
N VAL A 72 6.26 4.48 -6.77
CA VAL A 72 7.60 4.56 -6.17
C VAL A 72 8.42 3.34 -6.56
N GLY A 73 9.55 3.57 -7.24
CA GLY A 73 10.49 2.53 -7.63
C GLY A 73 11.48 2.22 -6.50
N GLY A 74 11.73 0.94 -6.22
CA GLY A 74 12.77 0.51 -5.30
C GLY A 74 12.85 -1.01 -5.15
N ASP A 75 13.80 -1.48 -4.34
CA ASP A 75 13.91 -2.89 -3.97
C ASP A 75 13.34 -3.11 -2.57
N MET A 76 12.25 -3.87 -2.48
CA MET A 76 11.59 -4.15 -1.20
C MET A 76 12.50 -4.94 -0.26
N PHE A 77 13.39 -5.78 -0.77
CA PHE A 77 14.29 -6.57 0.07
C PHE A 77 15.41 -5.72 0.67
N HIS A 78 15.87 -4.69 -0.06
CA HIS A 78 16.87 -3.75 0.44
C HIS A 78 16.33 -2.87 1.58
N VAL A 79 15.03 -2.51 1.53
CA VAL A 79 14.37 -1.73 2.59
C VAL A 79 14.09 -2.58 3.84
N ILE A 80 13.81 -3.87 3.66
CA ILE A 80 13.52 -4.80 4.77
C ILE A 80 14.80 -5.25 5.49
N SER A 81 15.97 -5.17 4.84
CA SER A 81 17.26 -5.52 5.45
C SER A 81 17.82 -4.50 6.45
N ASN A 82 17.03 -3.54 6.95
CA ASN A 82 17.36 -2.78 8.17
C ASN A 82 17.12 -3.66 9.40
N VAL A 83 17.98 -4.66 9.58
CA VAL A 83 18.09 -5.48 10.79
C VAL A 83 19.22 -4.90 11.62
N ASP A 84 18.89 -4.33 12.78
CA ASP A 84 19.80 -4.31 13.93
C ASP A 84 19.79 -5.71 14.58
#